data_AF-A0A350M229-F1
#
_entry.id   AF-A0A350M229-F1
#
_cell.length_a   1.000
_cell.length_b   1.000
_cell.length_c   1.000
_cell.angle_alpha   90.00
_cell.angle_beta   90.00
_cell.angle_gamma   90.00
#
_symmetry.space_group_name_H-M   'P 1'
#
loop_
_entity.id
_entity.type
_entity.pdbx_description
1 polymer ?
#
loop_
_entity_poly.entity_id
_entity_poly.type
_entity_poly.pdbx_seq_one_letter_code
_entity_poly.pdbx_strand_id
1 'polypeptide(L)'
;MTKKIIFFALILSVSWLGSCYRDVEEELYPCETTGLKYSVDIAPIIKANCSPCHIGTLPTETFFGTYETLKAVMEDPNSSFLCRINHDADCPENFMPKDRSKLSDCAISKIEAWAIDYQP
;
A
#
# COMPACT_ATOMS: atom_id res chain seq x y z
N MET A 1 30.76 -12.81 -50.09
CA MET A 1 31.11 -12.14 -48.81
C MET A 1 30.00 -11.24 -48.26
N THR A 2 29.00 -10.89 -49.06
CA THR A 2 27.86 -10.01 -48.70
C THR A 2 26.84 -10.62 -47.73
N LYS A 3 26.60 -11.94 -47.76
CA LYS A 3 25.62 -12.60 -46.87
C LYS A 3 26.03 -12.61 -45.38
N LYS A 4 27.34 -12.65 -45.08
CA LYS A 4 27.85 -12.63 -43.70
C LYS A 4 27.73 -11.24 -43.05
N ILE A 5 27.77 -10.19 -43.87
CA ILE A 5 27.65 -8.79 -43.41
C ILE A 5 26.20 -8.49 -43.01
N ILE A 6 25.21 -9.05 -43.73
CA ILE A 6 23.78 -8.89 -43.42
C ILE A 6 23.41 -9.59 -42.09
N PHE A 7 24.01 -10.75 -41.81
CA PHE A 7 23.77 -11.48 -40.56
C PHE A 7 24.35 -10.76 -39.33
N PHE A 8 25.46 -10.05 -39.49
CA PHE A 8 26.08 -9.28 -38.40
C PHE A 8 25.35 -7.96 -38.12
N ALA A 9 24.77 -7.35 -39.16
CA ALA A 9 23.98 -6.12 -39.03
C ALA A 9 22.63 -6.34 -38.32
N LEU A 10 22.05 -7.54 -38.40
CA LEU A 10 20.74 -7.85 -37.81
C LEU A 10 20.82 -8.19 -36.32
N ILE A 11 21.98 -8.61 -35.82
CA ILE A 11 22.22 -8.93 -34.40
C ILE A 11 22.53 -7.65 -33.59
N LEU A 12 23.05 -6.60 -34.23
CA LEU A 12 23.36 -5.33 -33.57
C LEU A 12 22.12 -4.44 -33.30
N SER A 13 20.96 -4.74 -33.90
CA SER A 13 19.75 -3.89 -33.75
C SER A 13 18.83 -4.29 -32.60
N VAL A 14 19.13 -5.38 -31.88
CA VAL A 14 18.27 -5.91 -30.78
C VAL A 14 18.63 -5.30 -29.42
N SER A 15 19.74 -4.56 -29.33
CA SER A 15 20.27 -4.04 -28.05
C SER A 15 19.54 -2.81 -27.50
N TRP A 16 18.46 -2.33 -28.11
CA TRP A 16 17.81 -1.04 -27.80
C TRP A 16 16.38 -1.13 -27.25
N LEU A 17 15.92 -2.29 -26.76
CA LEU A 17 14.55 -2.44 -26.22
C LEU A 17 14.49 -2.85 -24.73
N GLY A 18 15.56 -2.65 -23.96
CA GLY A 18 15.69 -3.25 -22.64
C GLY A 18 15.85 -2.32 -21.43
N SER A 19 15.79 -1.01 -21.55
CA SER A 19 15.99 -0.11 -20.40
C SER A 19 14.82 0.88 -20.24
N CYS A 20 13.66 0.34 -19.89
CA CYS A 20 12.78 1.06 -18.96
C CYS A 20 13.32 0.80 -17.55
N TYR A 21 14.44 1.44 -17.20
CA TYR A 21 14.77 1.63 -15.80
C TYR A 21 13.70 2.59 -15.27
N ARG A 22 12.67 2.05 -14.62
CA ARG A 22 11.80 2.89 -13.79
C ARG A 22 12.67 3.27 -12.61
N ASP A 23 13.21 4.49 -12.65
CA ASP A 23 13.75 5.13 -11.47
C ASP A 23 12.70 4.93 -10.37
N VAL A 24 13.09 4.17 -9.36
CA VAL A 24 12.31 3.92 -8.16
C VAL A 24 12.15 5.29 -7.52
N GLU A 25 11.00 5.91 -7.76
CA GLU A 25 10.56 7.19 -7.19
C GLU A 25 10.57 7.17 -5.63
N GLU A 26 10.80 5.99 -5.06
CA GLU A 26 11.01 5.69 -3.64
C GLU A 26 12.30 6.30 -3.05
N GLU A 27 13.25 6.80 -3.85
CA GLU A 27 14.45 7.50 -3.32
C GLU A 27 14.26 9.00 -3.02
N LEU A 28 13.09 9.59 -3.28
CA LEU A 28 12.92 11.05 -3.13
C LEU A 28 12.22 11.50 -1.84
N TYR A 29 11.56 10.60 -1.10
CA TYR A 29 11.00 10.89 0.23
C TYR A 29 11.07 9.67 1.14
N PRO A 30 11.90 9.68 2.20
CA PRO A 30 11.88 8.60 3.18
C PRO A 30 10.46 8.47 3.77
N CYS A 31 10.00 7.24 3.93
CA CYS A 31 8.74 6.98 4.62
C CYS A 31 8.92 7.23 6.12
N GLU A 32 8.55 8.43 6.57
CA GLU A 32 8.57 8.77 8.00
C GLU A 32 7.51 7.97 8.76
N THR A 33 7.94 7.20 9.76
CA THR A 33 7.06 6.36 10.58
C THR A 33 7.08 6.71 12.07
N THR A 34 7.80 7.75 12.49
CA THR A 34 7.93 8.14 13.90
C THR A 34 7.14 9.40 14.22
N GLY A 35 6.56 9.48 15.43
CA GLY A 35 5.90 10.70 15.90
C GLY A 35 4.64 11.06 15.08
N LEU A 36 4.01 10.04 14.49
CA LEU A 36 2.86 10.18 13.62
C LEU A 36 1.65 10.72 14.39
N LYS A 37 0.92 11.65 13.77
CA LYS A 37 -0.32 12.21 14.32
C LYS A 37 -1.50 11.73 13.50
N TYR A 38 -2.53 11.22 14.17
CA TYR A 38 -3.72 10.72 13.50
C TYR A 38 -4.29 11.72 12.49
N SER A 39 -4.53 12.97 12.88
CA SER A 39 -5.18 13.96 12.01
C SER A 39 -4.36 14.40 10.80
N VAL A 40 -3.03 14.28 10.87
CA VAL A 40 -2.10 14.76 9.84
C VAL A 40 -1.64 13.62 8.95
N ASP A 41 -1.29 12.47 9.53
CA ASP A 41 -0.61 11.40 8.83
C ASP A 41 -1.53 10.22 8.48
N ILE A 42 -2.49 9.89 9.35
CA ILE A 42 -3.29 8.66 9.24
C ILE A 42 -4.66 8.91 8.65
N ALA A 43 -5.37 9.93 9.14
CA ALA A 43 -6.70 10.29 8.69
C ALA A 43 -6.78 10.54 7.16
N PRO A 44 -5.77 11.17 6.50
CA PRO A 44 -5.79 11.29 5.04
C PRO A 44 -5.72 9.93 4.32
N ILE A 45 -4.90 9.00 4.82
CA ILE A 45 -4.77 7.65 4.24
C ILE A 45 -6.11 6.91 4.37
N ILE A 46 -6.71 6.93 5.55
CA ILE A 46 -7.98 6.25 5.85
C ILE A 46 -9.13 6.86 5.04
N LYS A 47 -9.20 8.19 4.97
CA LYS A 47 -10.23 8.91 4.21
C LYS A 47 -10.16 8.60 2.71
N ALA A 48 -8.95 8.49 2.17
CA ALA A 48 -8.75 8.21 0.75
C ALA A 48 -9.03 6.75 0.38
N ASN A 49 -8.65 5.80 1.24
CA ASN A 49 -8.58 4.38 0.88
C ASN A 49 -9.66 3.51 1.54
N CYS A 50 -10.22 3.92 2.69
CA CYS A 50 -11.14 3.11 3.48
C CYS A 50 -12.54 3.73 3.50
N SER A 51 -12.64 5.03 3.83
CA SER A 51 -13.93 5.71 3.98
C SER A 51 -14.86 5.71 2.76
N PRO A 52 -14.44 5.51 1.49
CA PRO A 52 -15.39 5.37 0.39
C PRO A 52 -16.33 4.15 0.50
N CYS A 53 -15.92 3.11 1.23
CA CYS A 53 -16.72 1.90 1.46
C CYS A 53 -17.00 1.64 2.95
N HIS A 54 -16.28 2.31 3.84
CA HIS A 54 -16.38 2.21 5.30
C HIS A 54 -16.98 3.49 5.92
N ILE A 55 -18.20 3.83 5.48
CA ILE A 55 -19.01 4.98 5.92
C ILE A 55 -19.93 4.69 7.11
N GLY A 56 -20.02 3.43 7.57
CA GLY A 56 -20.81 3.06 8.74
C GLY A 56 -22.31 2.95 8.48
N THR A 57 -22.70 2.71 7.22
CA THR A 57 -24.12 2.58 6.84
C THR A 57 -24.66 1.17 6.95
N LEU A 58 -23.79 0.15 6.89
CA LEU A 58 -24.18 -1.24 7.00
C LEU A 58 -23.89 -1.78 8.42
N PRO A 59 -24.76 -2.61 9.02
CA PRO A 59 -24.57 -3.14 10.37
C PRO A 59 -23.29 -3.99 10.55
N THR A 60 -22.78 -4.56 9.46
CA THR A 60 -21.59 -5.44 9.46
C THR A 60 -20.32 -4.71 9.04
N GLU A 61 -20.41 -3.43 8.72
CA GLU A 61 -19.32 -2.63 8.17
C GLU A 61 -18.68 -1.81 9.29
N THR A 62 -17.39 -2.02 9.52
CA THR A 62 -16.61 -1.20 10.43
C THR A 62 -16.51 0.22 9.89
N PHE A 63 -16.89 1.21 10.68
CA PHE A 63 -16.73 2.62 10.36
C PHE A 63 -15.31 3.11 10.68
N PHE A 64 -14.67 3.83 9.76
CA PHE A 64 -13.30 4.36 9.94
C PHE A 64 -13.24 5.89 9.85
N GLY A 65 -14.30 6.60 10.26
CA GLY A 65 -14.34 8.07 10.13
C GLY A 65 -13.73 8.85 11.30
N THR A 66 -13.30 8.19 12.38
CA THR A 66 -12.78 8.87 13.58
C THR A 66 -11.54 8.19 14.14
N TYR A 67 -10.81 8.93 14.98
CA TYR A 67 -9.66 8.41 15.73
C TYR A 67 -10.06 7.22 16.58
N GLU A 68 -11.16 7.33 17.31
CA GLU A 68 -11.62 6.34 18.29
C GLU A 68 -12.02 5.03 17.62
N THR A 69 -12.65 5.11 16.45
CA THR A 69 -13.11 3.94 15.71
C THR A 69 -11.95 3.18 15.09
N LEU A 70 -10.97 3.88 14.53
CA LEU A 70 -9.75 3.26 14.04
C LEU A 70 -8.91 2.69 15.19
N LYS A 71 -8.74 3.44 16.28
CA LYS A 71 -8.02 3.00 17.48
C LYS A 71 -8.60 1.72 18.07
N ALA A 72 -9.92 1.66 18.23
CA ALA A 72 -10.59 0.47 18.76
C ALA A 72 -10.33 -0.79 17.91
N VAL A 73 -10.29 -0.64 16.59
CA VAL A 73 -10.02 -1.74 15.66
C VAL A 73 -8.57 -2.19 15.70
N MET A 74 -7.64 -1.31 16.04
CA MET A 74 -6.23 -1.65 16.16
C MET A 74 -5.88 -2.22 17.54
N GLU A 75 -6.62 -1.83 18.57
CA GLU A 75 -6.51 -2.37 19.93
C GLU A 75 -7.11 -3.77 20.07
N ASP A 76 -7.98 -4.18 19.15
CA ASP A 76 -8.56 -5.52 19.16
C ASP A 76 -7.55 -6.55 18.66
N PRO A 77 -7.07 -7.48 19.51
CA PRO A 77 -6.12 -8.52 19.11
C PRO A 77 -6.71 -9.52 18.09
N ASN A 78 -8.03 -9.54 17.90
CA ASN A 78 -8.70 -10.37 16.89
C ASN A 78 -8.98 -9.60 15.60
N SER A 79 -8.53 -8.35 15.50
CA SER A 79 -8.71 -7.53 14.32
C SER A 79 -7.96 -8.11 13.13
N SER A 80 -8.66 -8.19 12.00
CA SER A 80 -8.07 -8.56 10.72
C SER A 80 -7.64 -7.32 9.91
N PHE A 81 -7.65 -6.13 10.49
CA PHE A 81 -7.40 -4.88 9.77
C PHE A 81 -6.04 -4.88 9.05
N LEU A 82 -4.95 -5.04 9.79
CA LEU A 82 -3.59 -5.01 9.24
C LEU A 82 -3.40 -6.11 8.20
N CYS A 83 -3.85 -7.31 8.53
CA CYS A 83 -3.79 -8.48 7.67
C CYS A 83 -4.47 -8.25 6.31
N ARG A 84 -5.66 -7.62 6.32
CA ARG A 84 -6.42 -7.30 5.11
C ARG A 84 -5.79 -6.20 4.27
N ILE A 85 -5.20 -5.16 4.87
CA ILE A 85 -4.54 -4.08 4.11
C ILE A 85 -3.14 -4.48 3.62
N ASN A 86 -2.49 -5.41 4.31
CA ASN A 86 -1.19 -5.93 3.91
C ASN A 86 -1.29 -7.02 2.82
N HIS A 87 -2.50 -7.54 2.58
CA HIS A 87 -2.78 -8.64 1.68
C HIS A 87 -1.98 -9.89 2.08
N ASP A 88 -1.95 -10.17 3.38
CA ASP A 88 -1.22 -11.31 3.93
C ASP A 88 -1.82 -12.64 3.44
N ALA A 89 -0.95 -13.60 3.14
CA ALA A 89 -1.36 -14.93 2.68
C ALA A 89 -2.23 -15.67 3.72
N ASP A 90 -2.10 -15.33 5.01
CA ASP A 90 -2.84 -15.93 6.11
C ASP A 90 -4.26 -15.34 6.28
N CYS A 91 -4.61 -14.29 5.54
CA CYS A 91 -5.96 -13.76 5.45
C CYS A 91 -6.39 -13.56 3.97
N PRO A 92 -6.43 -14.66 3.19
CA PRO A 92 -6.64 -14.57 1.74
C PRO A 92 -8.05 -14.11 1.35
N GLU A 93 -8.99 -14.13 2.30
CA GLU A 93 -10.37 -13.73 2.09
C GLU A 93 -10.57 -12.26 2.51
N ASN A 94 -11.05 -11.44 1.56
CA ASN A 94 -11.48 -10.06 1.80
C ASN A 94 -10.34 -9.05 2.05
N PHE A 95 -9.29 -9.13 1.24
CA PHE A 95 -8.29 -8.07 1.12
C PHE A 95 -8.94 -6.70 0.91
N MET A 96 -8.33 -5.70 1.53
CA MET A 96 -8.77 -4.31 1.45
C MET A 96 -7.66 -3.45 0.85
N PRO A 97 -8.00 -2.46 0.00
CA PRO A 97 -9.36 -2.09 -0.39
C PRO A 97 -9.94 -3.09 -1.41
N LYS A 98 -11.23 -3.41 -1.25
CA LYS A 98 -11.90 -4.41 -2.08
C LYS A 98 -11.85 -4.04 -3.57
N ASP A 99 -11.49 -5.01 -4.41
CA ASP A 99 -11.38 -4.86 -5.87
C ASP A 99 -10.42 -3.73 -6.30
N ARG A 100 -9.48 -3.36 -5.44
CA ARG A 100 -8.42 -2.37 -5.72
C ARG A 100 -7.04 -2.94 -5.39
N SER A 101 -6.01 -2.25 -5.87
CA SER A 101 -4.63 -2.57 -5.51
C SER A 101 -4.41 -2.41 -4.00
N LYS A 102 -3.47 -3.20 -3.46
CA LYS A 102 -2.89 -3.01 -2.13
C LYS A 102 -2.46 -1.54 -1.95
N LEU A 103 -2.56 -1.03 -0.71
CA LEU A 103 -1.97 0.26 -0.35
C LEU A 103 -0.47 0.23 -0.62
N SER A 104 0.13 1.41 -0.84
CA SER A 104 1.59 1.52 -0.88
C SER A 104 2.19 1.07 0.45
N ASP A 105 3.38 0.47 0.40
CA ASP A 105 4.07 -0.01 1.61
C ASP A 105 4.24 1.11 2.65
N CYS A 106 4.59 2.33 2.24
CA CYS A 106 4.69 3.46 3.16
C CYS A 106 3.37 3.80 3.90
N ALA A 107 2.23 3.71 3.21
CA ALA A 107 0.93 3.97 3.84
C ALA A 107 0.60 2.90 4.90
N ILE A 108 0.94 1.64 4.62
CA ILE A 108 0.77 0.52 5.56
C ILE A 108 1.71 0.71 6.75
N SER A 109 3.00 0.98 6.51
CA SER A 109 3.98 1.20 7.58
C SER A 109 3.62 2.37 8.49
N LYS A 110 3.04 3.46 7.95
CA LYS A 110 2.51 4.56 8.77
C LYS A 110 1.36 4.12 9.67
N ILE A 111 0.42 3.32 9.14
CA ILE A 111 -0.71 2.83 9.93
C ILE A 111 -0.22 1.87 11.04
N GLU A 112 0.71 0.97 10.71
CA GLU A 112 1.32 0.03 11.66
C GLU A 112 2.12 0.74 12.75
N ALA A 113 2.99 1.67 12.38
CA ALA A 113 3.80 2.40 13.35
C ALA A 113 2.94 3.28 14.26
N TRP A 114 1.93 3.95 13.69
CA TRP A 114 0.95 4.65 14.50
C TRP A 114 0.25 3.69 15.45
N ALA A 115 -0.13 2.47 15.00
CA ALA A 115 -0.77 1.46 15.84
C ALA A 115 0.00 1.10 17.10
N ILE A 116 1.33 1.06 17.01
CA ILE A 116 2.22 0.76 18.14
C ILE A 116 2.35 1.97 19.08
N ASP A 117 2.50 3.19 18.54
CA ASP A 117 2.85 4.40 19.30
C ASP A 117 1.77 4.92 20.26
N TYR A 118 0.48 4.60 20.06
CA TYR A 118 -0.59 4.98 21.01
C TYR A 118 -1.02 3.87 21.97
N GLN A 119 -0.40 2.68 21.91
CA GLN A 119 -0.58 1.68 22.97
C GLN A 119 0.16 2.18 24.23
N PRO A 120 -0.49 2.20 25.41
CA PRO A 120 0.15 2.63 26.66
C PRO A 120 1.27 1.69 27.12
#